data_AF-A0A1Z4I8N9-F1
#
_entry.id   AF-A0A1Z4I8N9-F1
#
_cell.length_a   1.000
_cell.length_b   1.000
_cell.length_c   1.000
_cell.angle_alpha   90.00
_cell.angle_beta   90.00
_cell.angle_gamma   90.00
#
_symmetry.space_group_name_H-M   'P 1'
#
loop_
_entity.id
_entity.type
_entity.pdbx_description
1 polymer ?
#
loop_
_entity_poly.entity_id
_entity_poly.type
_entity_poly.pdbx_seq_one_letter_code
_entity_poly.pdbx_strand_id
1 'polypeptide(L)'
;MPFIKVFLVALVFILNLAIAQPSWAGKDFTKGTDYTEVTQELNQLLTVQNNPEQAGYTPEELQARLSQLQSEKYVMETAKKRAQCFNQTGRTLGVYANKPKKSPTQLYFLAAGQITDDDWDCDGIYLPAGTQVVLTPNGEPQELTEAIAVKFVDGTQSIARTNPTTGAIELNVAPAKVFKAGEGTWLLPTLSQAQIDTQVPSPELID
;
A
#
# COMPACT_ATOMS: atom_id res chain seq x y z
N MET A 1 44.12 37.70 -14.68
CA MET A 1 44.29 36.46 -13.89
C MET A 1 43.12 36.07 -12.95
N PRO A 2 42.09 36.89 -12.63
CA PRO A 2 40.97 36.42 -11.80
C PRO A 2 39.88 35.67 -12.60
N PHE A 3 39.61 36.08 -13.85
CA PHE A 3 38.55 35.51 -14.68
C PHE A 3 38.77 34.03 -15.07
N ILE A 4 40.01 33.62 -15.32
CA ILE A 4 40.34 32.23 -15.66
C ILE A 4 40.07 31.30 -14.46
N LYS A 5 40.37 31.76 -13.23
CA LYS A 5 40.10 30.98 -12.01
C LYS A 5 38.60 30.85 -11.75
N VAL A 6 37.84 31.94 -11.95
CA VAL A 6 36.37 31.91 -11.84
C VAL A 6 35.76 30.97 -12.87
N PHE A 7 36.25 31.00 -14.12
CA PHE A 7 35.77 30.11 -15.18
C PHE A 7 36.09 28.63 -14.87
N LEU A 8 37.29 28.32 -14.39
CA LEU A 8 37.66 26.97 -13.98
C LEU A 8 36.81 26.46 -12.82
N VAL A 9 36.55 27.29 -11.81
CA VAL A 9 35.67 26.91 -10.69
C VAL A 9 34.24 26.67 -11.16
N ALA A 10 33.71 27.53 -12.03
CA ALA A 10 32.38 27.35 -12.63
C ALA A 10 32.29 26.07 -13.46
N LEU A 11 33.33 25.76 -14.25
CA LEU A 11 33.40 24.55 -15.06
C LEU A 11 33.41 23.29 -14.19
N VAL A 12 34.20 23.29 -13.10
CA VAL A 12 34.22 22.19 -12.13
C VAL A 12 32.85 22.02 -11.46
N PHE A 13 32.16 23.10 -11.13
CA PHE A 13 30.81 23.04 -10.54
C PHE A 13 29.78 22.45 -11.51
N ILE A 14 29.80 22.88 -12.78
CA ILE A 14 28.88 22.37 -13.81
C ILE A 14 29.16 20.89 -14.11
N LEU A 15 30.44 20.48 -14.17
CA LEU A 15 30.81 19.08 -14.36
C LEU A 15 30.37 18.21 -13.18
N ASN A 16 30.48 18.70 -11.94
CA ASN A 16 29.95 17.98 -10.78
C ASN A 16 28.42 17.87 -10.82
N LEU A 17 27.69 18.92 -11.23
CA LEU A 17 26.23 18.88 -11.37
C LEU A 17 25.74 18.02 -12.54
N ALA A 18 26.55 17.85 -13.59
CA ALA A 18 26.21 17.00 -14.73
C ALA A 18 26.48 15.51 -14.47
N ILE A 19 27.46 15.19 -13.63
CA ILE A 19 27.87 13.79 -13.33
C ILE A 19 27.18 13.28 -12.06
N ALA A 20 27.02 14.13 -11.04
CA ALA A 20 26.22 13.80 -9.88
C ALA A 20 24.75 13.89 -10.28
N GLN A 21 24.12 12.74 -10.50
CA GLN A 21 22.66 12.69 -10.51
C GLN A 21 22.16 13.41 -9.25
N PRO A 22 21.21 14.35 -9.36
CA PRO A 22 20.66 14.98 -8.19
C PRO A 22 20.21 13.87 -7.24
N SER A 23 20.66 13.92 -5.99
CA SER A 23 20.21 13.01 -4.95
C SER A 23 18.77 13.39 -4.60
N TRP A 24 17.83 13.03 -5.48
CA TRP A 24 16.43 12.93 -5.09
C TRP A 24 16.42 11.74 -4.14
N ALA A 25 16.49 12.01 -2.83
CA ALA A 25 16.53 11.02 -1.76
C ALA A 25 15.18 10.30 -1.60
N GLY A 26 14.62 9.82 -2.71
CA GLY A 26 13.44 8.97 -2.73
C GLY A 26 13.83 7.56 -2.30
N LYS A 27 12.96 6.92 -1.53
CA LYS A 27 13.11 5.52 -1.19
C LYS A 27 12.95 4.69 -2.47
N ASP A 28 13.91 3.80 -2.73
CA ASP A 28 13.79 2.80 -3.79
C ASP A 28 12.96 1.61 -3.25
N PHE A 29 11.75 1.45 -3.77
CA PHE A 29 10.82 0.38 -3.39
C PHE A 29 11.03 -0.90 -4.19
N THR A 30 11.84 -0.87 -5.26
CA THR A 30 12.21 -2.07 -6.05
C THR A 30 13.15 -3.02 -5.30
N LYS A 31 13.69 -2.56 -4.16
CA LYS A 31 14.55 -3.36 -3.26
C LYS A 31 13.79 -3.95 -2.07
N GLY A 32 12.46 -3.76 -2.02
CA GLY A 32 11.61 -4.27 -0.95
C GLY A 32 11.24 -5.75 -1.10
N THR A 33 10.72 -6.32 -0.02
CA THR A 33 10.15 -7.69 -0.02
C THR A 33 8.94 -7.76 -0.95
N ASP A 34 8.07 -6.75 -0.90
CA ASP A 34 6.85 -6.70 -1.73
C ASP A 34 7.19 -6.72 -3.23
N TYR A 35 8.20 -5.96 -3.67
CA TYR A 35 8.62 -5.97 -5.08
C TYR A 35 9.16 -7.34 -5.50
N THR A 36 9.92 -7.98 -4.61
CA THR A 36 10.48 -9.31 -4.86
C THR A 36 9.36 -10.34 -4.99
N GLU A 37 8.41 -10.35 -4.05
CA GLU A 37 7.26 -11.26 -4.07
C GLU A 37 6.40 -11.07 -5.32
N VAL A 38 6.00 -9.83 -5.63
CA VAL A 38 5.17 -9.51 -6.80
C VAL A 38 5.88 -9.90 -8.11
N THR A 39 7.17 -9.57 -8.23
CA THR A 39 7.94 -9.89 -9.45
C THR A 39 8.14 -11.39 -9.61
N GLN A 40 8.36 -12.10 -8.51
CA GLN A 40 8.51 -13.56 -8.53
C GLN A 40 7.20 -14.23 -8.95
N GLU A 41 6.07 -13.86 -8.33
CA GLU A 41 4.75 -14.40 -8.67
C GLU A 41 4.39 -14.09 -10.13
N LEU A 42 4.61 -12.84 -10.57
CA LEU A 42 4.38 -12.44 -11.96
C LEU A 42 5.17 -13.31 -12.93
N ASN A 43 6.46 -13.50 -12.68
CA ASN A 43 7.32 -14.33 -13.53
C ASN A 43 6.86 -15.80 -13.55
N GLN A 44 6.40 -16.35 -12.41
CA GLN A 44 5.87 -17.70 -12.34
C GLN A 44 4.60 -17.85 -13.16
N LEU A 45 3.63 -16.95 -13.00
CA LEU A 45 2.35 -17.01 -13.72
C LEU A 45 2.52 -16.80 -15.23
N LEU A 46 3.50 -16.00 -15.66
CA LEU A 46 3.84 -15.85 -17.07
C LEU A 46 4.32 -17.16 -17.72
N THR A 47 4.94 -18.08 -16.97
CA THR A 47 5.36 -19.38 -17.53
C THR A 47 4.20 -20.31 -17.88
N VAL A 48 3.06 -20.14 -17.21
CA VAL A 48 1.85 -20.96 -17.38
C VAL A 48 0.75 -20.22 -18.15
N GLN A 49 1.03 -19.04 -18.71
CA GLN A 49 0.03 -18.20 -19.40
C GLN A 49 -0.72 -18.95 -20.52
N ASN A 50 -0.03 -19.85 -21.22
CA ASN A 50 -0.63 -20.64 -22.30
C ASN A 50 -1.36 -21.92 -21.81
N ASN A 51 -1.21 -22.29 -20.53
CA ASN A 51 -1.91 -23.42 -19.90
C ASN A 51 -2.30 -23.07 -18.45
N PRO A 52 -3.27 -22.14 -18.26
CA PRO A 52 -3.64 -21.60 -16.94
C PRO A 52 -4.04 -22.66 -15.92
N GLU A 53 -4.57 -23.80 -16.38
CA GLU A 53 -5.05 -24.87 -15.52
C GLU A 53 -3.91 -25.52 -14.72
N GLN A 54 -2.65 -25.41 -15.18
CA GLN A 54 -1.47 -25.90 -14.46
C GLN A 54 -1.25 -25.16 -13.13
N ALA A 55 -1.74 -23.94 -13.02
CA ALA A 55 -1.70 -23.13 -11.80
C ALA A 55 -3.08 -23.02 -11.13
N GLY A 56 -4.08 -23.79 -11.59
CA GLY A 56 -5.42 -23.80 -11.01
C GLY A 56 -6.28 -22.57 -11.35
N TYR A 57 -5.94 -21.84 -12.42
CA TYR A 57 -6.71 -20.68 -12.87
C TYR A 57 -7.54 -21.00 -14.11
N THR A 58 -8.68 -20.32 -14.26
CA THR A 58 -9.27 -20.10 -15.59
C THR A 58 -8.45 -19.07 -16.38
N PRO A 59 -8.55 -19.02 -17.72
CA PRO A 59 -7.86 -17.99 -18.52
C PRO A 59 -8.18 -16.57 -18.08
N GLU A 60 -9.43 -16.30 -17.74
CA GLU A 60 -9.91 -14.99 -17.29
C GLU A 60 -9.33 -14.60 -15.92
N GLU A 61 -9.33 -15.53 -14.96
CA GLU A 61 -8.76 -15.29 -13.63
C GLU A 61 -7.24 -15.09 -13.70
N LEU A 62 -6.54 -15.88 -14.53
CA LEU A 62 -5.10 -15.71 -14.73
C LEU A 62 -4.78 -14.34 -15.30
N GLN A 63 -5.52 -13.91 -16.33
CA GLN A 63 -5.32 -12.61 -16.94
C GLN A 63 -5.58 -11.47 -15.95
N ALA A 64 -6.65 -11.57 -15.13
CA ALA A 64 -6.92 -10.61 -14.07
C ALA A 64 -5.79 -10.54 -13.04
N ARG A 65 -5.28 -11.70 -12.59
CA ARG A 65 -4.16 -11.77 -11.65
C ARG A 65 -2.87 -11.20 -12.22
N LEU A 66 -2.54 -11.49 -13.48
CA LEU A 66 -1.38 -10.92 -14.17
C LEU A 66 -1.49 -9.40 -14.28
N SER A 67 -2.65 -8.88 -14.66
CA SER A 67 -2.89 -7.43 -14.75
C SER A 67 -2.79 -6.75 -13.38
N GLN A 68 -3.29 -7.39 -12.31
CA GLN A 68 -3.13 -6.91 -10.94
C GLN A 68 -1.64 -6.84 -10.54
N LEU A 69 -0.88 -7.93 -10.71
CA LEU A 69 0.55 -7.97 -10.34
C LEU A 69 1.38 -6.96 -11.14
N GLN A 70 1.05 -6.73 -12.42
CA GLN A 70 1.68 -5.69 -13.23
C GLN A 70 1.39 -4.29 -12.69
N SER A 71 0.15 -4.02 -12.26
CA SER A 71 -0.23 -2.76 -11.65
C SER A 71 0.51 -2.54 -10.33
N GLU A 72 0.57 -3.55 -9.46
CA GLU A 72 1.29 -3.50 -8.19
C GLU A 72 2.79 -3.25 -8.40
N LYS A 73 3.40 -3.97 -9.35
CA LYS A 73 4.79 -3.76 -9.75
C LYS A 73 5.03 -2.32 -10.22
N TYR A 74 4.16 -1.81 -11.08
CA TYR A 74 4.26 -0.44 -11.60
C TYR A 74 4.15 0.62 -10.49
N VAL A 75 3.27 0.42 -9.51
CA VAL A 75 3.17 1.31 -8.34
C VAL A 75 4.51 1.37 -7.61
N MET A 76 5.12 0.23 -7.29
CA MET A 76 6.42 0.20 -6.60
C MET A 76 7.57 0.79 -7.43
N GLU A 77 7.57 0.63 -8.75
CA GLU A 77 8.61 1.19 -9.64
C GLU A 77 8.52 2.71 -9.78
N THR A 78 7.32 3.27 -9.62
CA THR A 78 7.06 4.71 -9.83
C THR A 78 6.87 5.50 -8.55
N ALA A 79 6.66 4.81 -7.42
CA ALA A 79 6.44 5.41 -6.13
C ALA A 79 7.63 6.26 -5.68
N LYS A 80 7.31 7.45 -5.15
CA LYS A 80 8.29 8.37 -4.55
C LYS A 80 8.14 8.47 -3.03
N LYS A 81 6.98 8.06 -2.52
CA LYS A 81 6.59 8.10 -1.12
C LYS A 81 6.28 6.69 -0.64
N ARG A 82 6.27 6.50 0.68
CA ARG A 82 5.84 5.27 1.35
C ARG A 82 4.37 4.99 1.09
N ALA A 83 3.93 3.79 1.41
CA ALA A 83 2.51 3.51 1.37
C ALA A 83 1.78 4.36 2.41
N GLN A 84 0.66 4.96 2.02
CA GLN A 84 -0.14 5.81 2.89
C GLN A 84 -1.59 5.35 2.89
N CYS A 85 -2.22 5.39 4.05
CA CYS A 85 -3.66 5.16 4.18
C CYS A 85 -4.37 6.47 4.45
N PHE A 86 -5.39 6.78 3.65
CA PHE A 86 -6.24 7.94 3.82
C PHE A 86 -7.65 7.49 4.21
N ASN A 87 -8.07 7.92 5.39
CA ASN A 87 -9.38 7.58 5.93
C ASN A 87 -10.44 8.62 5.53
N GLN A 88 -11.28 8.26 4.56
CA GLN A 88 -12.45 9.03 4.15
C GLN A 88 -13.78 8.34 4.52
N THR A 89 -13.76 7.43 5.51
CA THR A 89 -14.96 6.70 5.96
C THR A 89 -15.88 7.55 6.85
N GLY A 90 -15.38 8.69 7.35
CA GLY A 90 -16.09 9.52 8.33
C GLY A 90 -16.08 8.95 9.76
N ARG A 91 -15.36 7.85 10.01
CA ARG A 91 -15.19 7.21 11.32
C ARG A 91 -13.73 6.85 11.55
N THR A 92 -13.38 6.35 12.73
CA THR A 92 -12.03 5.83 13.00
C THR A 92 -11.78 4.56 12.17
N LEU A 93 -10.61 4.45 11.56
CA LEU A 93 -10.20 3.32 10.73
C LEU A 93 -9.04 2.58 11.38
N GLY A 94 -9.13 1.26 11.48
CA GLY A 94 -8.00 0.42 11.86
C GLY A 94 -7.01 0.31 10.71
N VAL A 95 -5.75 0.66 10.93
CA VAL A 95 -4.69 0.57 9.91
C VAL A 95 -3.51 -0.23 10.45
N TYR A 96 -2.96 -1.10 9.60
CA TYR A 96 -1.69 -1.75 9.86
C TYR A 96 -0.59 -0.85 9.34
N ALA A 97 0.24 -0.35 10.26
CA ALA A 97 1.31 0.55 9.93
C ALA A 97 2.59 0.19 10.68
N ASN A 98 3.72 0.59 10.11
CA ASN A 98 5.02 0.47 10.74
C ASN A 98 5.82 1.76 10.57
N LYS A 99 6.74 2.03 11.50
CA LYS A 99 7.79 3.02 11.28
C LYS A 99 9.03 2.29 10.80
N PRO A 100 9.42 2.40 9.53
CA PRO A 100 10.45 1.57 8.92
C PRO A 100 11.76 1.61 9.69
N LYS A 101 12.35 0.42 9.92
CA LYS A 101 13.56 0.20 10.73
C LYS A 101 13.43 0.51 12.23
N LYS A 102 12.26 0.97 12.71
CA LYS A 102 12.02 1.30 14.13
C LYS A 102 11.02 0.36 14.78
N SER A 103 9.93 0.01 14.10
CA SER A 103 8.90 -0.88 14.63
C SER A 103 8.44 -1.88 13.57
N PRO A 104 7.97 -3.08 13.99
CA PRO A 104 7.23 -3.96 13.10
C PRO A 104 5.85 -3.36 12.79
N THR A 105 5.17 -3.94 11.79
CA THR A 105 3.76 -3.65 11.48
C THR A 105 2.86 -4.00 12.66
N GLN A 106 2.04 -3.04 13.08
CA GLN A 106 1.08 -3.19 14.18
C GLN A 106 -0.23 -2.50 13.82
N LEU A 107 -1.29 -2.82 14.55
CA LEU A 107 -2.60 -2.17 14.39
C LEU A 107 -2.60 -0.83 15.13
N TYR A 108 -2.96 0.22 14.40
CA TYR A 108 -3.16 1.58 14.89
C TYR A 108 -4.54 2.08 14.46
N PHE A 109 -4.93 3.25 14.97
CA PHE A 109 -6.23 3.84 14.70
C PHE A 109 -6.08 5.21 14.04
N LEU A 110 -6.51 5.31 12.78
CA LEU A 110 -6.43 6.53 11.98
C LEU A 110 -7.75 7.30 12.08
N ALA A 111 -7.69 8.57 12.48
CA ALA A 111 -8.88 9.41 12.62
C ALA A 111 -9.57 9.66 11.28
N ALA A 112 -10.87 9.98 11.33
CA ALA A 112 -11.63 10.37 10.15
C ALA A 112 -11.01 11.60 9.48
N GLY A 113 -10.89 11.57 8.15
CA GLY A 113 -10.33 12.66 7.36
C GLY A 113 -8.81 12.78 7.42
N GLN A 114 -8.10 11.85 8.07
CA GLN A 114 -6.65 11.89 8.22
C GLN A 114 -5.94 10.88 7.32
N ILE A 115 -4.72 11.22 6.94
CA ILE A 115 -3.79 10.38 6.18
C ILE A 115 -2.59 10.03 7.07
N THR A 116 -2.02 8.85 6.90
CA THR A 116 -0.78 8.50 7.59
C THR A 116 0.38 9.40 7.16
N ASP A 117 1.16 9.88 8.12
CA ASP A 117 2.38 10.68 7.94
C ASP A 117 3.40 9.97 7.03
N ASP A 118 4.27 10.75 6.37
CA ASP A 118 5.20 10.23 5.36
C ASP A 118 6.43 9.50 5.93
N ASP A 119 6.69 9.59 7.24
CA ASP A 119 7.65 8.73 7.93
C ASP A 119 7.13 7.31 8.18
N TRP A 120 5.81 7.10 8.07
CA TRP A 120 5.16 5.82 8.30
C TRP A 120 4.91 5.07 6.99
N ASP A 121 4.94 3.75 7.07
CA ASP A 121 4.42 2.87 6.02
C ASP A 121 3.06 2.33 6.47
N CYS A 122 2.01 2.65 5.72
CA CYS A 122 0.74 1.96 5.88
C CYS A 122 0.72 0.68 5.05
N ASP A 123 0.96 -0.45 5.70
CA ASP A 123 0.96 -1.75 5.05
C ASP A 123 -0.45 -2.23 4.70
N GLY A 124 -1.48 -1.79 5.44
CA GLY A 124 -2.82 -2.34 5.25
C GLY A 124 -3.91 -1.70 6.09
N ILE A 125 -5.14 -2.16 5.87
CA ILE A 125 -6.34 -1.73 6.59
C ILE A 125 -6.95 -2.94 7.31
N TYR A 126 -7.35 -2.75 8.56
CA TYR A 126 -8.12 -3.73 9.33
C TYR A 126 -9.62 -3.47 9.12
N LEU A 127 -10.36 -4.53 8.81
CA LEU A 127 -11.81 -4.49 8.63
C LEU A 127 -12.46 -5.52 9.56
N PRO A 128 -13.32 -5.10 10.49
CA PRO A 128 -13.97 -6.03 11.41
C PRO A 128 -15.09 -6.82 10.71
N ALA A 129 -15.48 -7.94 11.32
CA ALA A 129 -16.67 -8.69 10.91
C ALA A 129 -17.92 -7.78 10.95
N GLY A 130 -18.87 -8.04 10.04
CA GLY A 130 -20.08 -7.24 9.82
C GLY A 130 -19.85 -5.98 8.98
N THR A 131 -18.61 -5.67 8.59
CA THR A 131 -18.34 -4.56 7.66
C THR A 131 -18.81 -4.94 6.27
N GLN A 132 -19.58 -4.06 5.62
CA GLN A 132 -19.82 -4.12 4.19
C GLN A 132 -18.66 -3.43 3.47
N VAL A 133 -18.00 -4.12 2.55
CA VAL A 133 -16.80 -3.62 1.85
C VAL A 133 -16.83 -3.95 0.36
N VAL A 134 -16.27 -3.06 -0.44
CA VAL A 134 -15.92 -3.27 -1.85
C VAL A 134 -14.39 -3.23 -1.95
N LEU A 135 -13.78 -4.41 -2.11
CA LEU A 135 -12.32 -4.57 -2.06
C LEU A 135 -11.60 -4.18 -3.35
N THR A 136 -12.30 -4.20 -4.48
CA THR A 136 -11.74 -3.85 -5.79
C THR A 136 -12.52 -2.68 -6.39
N PRO A 137 -11.88 -1.78 -7.14
CA PRO A 137 -12.60 -0.73 -7.86
C PRO A 137 -13.67 -1.35 -8.77
N ASN A 138 -14.92 -0.90 -8.62
CA ASN A 138 -16.10 -1.45 -9.32
C ASN A 138 -16.48 -2.89 -8.95
N GLY A 139 -15.98 -3.42 -7.83
CA GLY A 139 -16.44 -4.69 -7.29
C GLY A 139 -17.83 -4.60 -6.66
N GLU A 140 -18.42 -5.75 -6.37
CA GLU A 140 -19.68 -5.83 -5.65
C GLU A 140 -19.46 -5.73 -4.13
N PRO A 141 -20.38 -5.10 -3.38
CA PRO A 141 -20.33 -5.09 -1.93
C PRO A 141 -20.41 -6.51 -1.37
N GLN A 142 -19.54 -6.82 -0.41
CA GLN A 142 -19.58 -8.05 0.36
C GLN A 142 -19.63 -7.73 1.85
N GLU A 143 -20.46 -8.47 2.59
CA GLU A 143 -20.48 -8.40 4.05
C GLU A 143 -19.47 -9.39 4.63
N LEU A 144 -18.56 -8.89 5.45
CA LEU A 144 -17.52 -9.70 6.05
C LEU A 144 -18.10 -10.56 7.17
N THR A 145 -17.94 -11.88 7.07
CA THR A 145 -18.35 -12.83 8.13
C THR A 145 -17.32 -12.96 9.24
N GLU A 146 -16.08 -12.54 8.98
CA GLU A 146 -14.94 -12.56 9.89
C GLU A 146 -14.11 -11.28 9.74
N ALA A 147 -13.27 -10.97 10.73
CA ALA A 147 -12.35 -9.85 10.62
C ALA A 147 -11.24 -10.19 9.61
N ILE A 148 -10.90 -9.22 8.76
CA ILE A 148 -9.83 -9.35 7.78
C ILE A 148 -8.84 -8.20 7.88
N ALA A 149 -7.65 -8.42 7.34
CA ALA A 149 -6.68 -7.38 7.06
C ALA A 149 -6.39 -7.37 5.57
N VAL A 150 -6.44 -6.20 4.96
CA VAL A 150 -6.11 -6.05 3.54
C VAL A 150 -4.75 -5.39 3.42
N LYS A 151 -3.82 -6.01 2.70
CA LYS A 151 -2.46 -5.52 2.50
C LYS A 151 -2.33 -4.81 1.15
N PHE A 152 -1.63 -3.69 1.15
CA PHE A 152 -1.21 -2.99 -0.06
C PHE A 152 0.30 -3.15 -0.25
N VAL A 153 0.77 -2.93 -1.48
CA VAL A 153 2.21 -2.88 -1.76
C VAL A 153 2.78 -1.52 -1.38
N ASP A 154 4.07 -1.50 -1.05
CA ASP A 154 4.85 -0.29 -0.85
C ASP A 154 4.55 0.80 -1.90
N GLY A 155 4.44 2.05 -1.44
CA GLY A 155 4.22 3.20 -2.32
C GLY A 155 2.77 3.42 -2.77
N THR A 156 1.85 2.56 -2.34
CA THR A 156 0.41 2.70 -2.61
C THR A 156 -0.21 3.79 -1.74
N GLN A 157 -0.99 4.69 -2.33
CA GLN A 157 -1.91 5.54 -1.58
C GLN A 157 -3.30 4.89 -1.54
N SER A 158 -3.58 4.18 -0.45
CA SER A 158 -4.87 3.54 -0.21
C SER A 158 -5.86 4.53 0.39
N ILE A 159 -7.06 4.59 -0.16
CA ILE A 159 -8.15 5.46 0.27
C ILE A 159 -9.35 4.57 0.58
N ALA A 160 -9.77 4.55 1.84
CA ALA A 160 -11.01 3.93 2.26
C ALA A 160 -12.10 5.00 2.38
N ARG A 161 -13.20 4.84 1.63
CA ARG A 161 -14.32 5.78 1.61
C ARG A 161 -15.63 5.05 1.89
N THR A 162 -16.52 5.64 2.67
CA THR A 162 -17.86 5.08 2.83
C THR A 162 -18.76 5.55 1.70
N ASN A 163 -19.41 4.63 1.01
CA ASN A 163 -20.45 4.91 0.03
C ASN A 163 -21.69 5.47 0.78
N PRO A 164 -22.17 6.67 0.45
CA PRO A 164 -23.27 7.30 1.18
C PRO A 164 -24.63 6.61 0.96
N THR A 165 -24.77 5.83 -0.11
CA THR A 165 -26.00 5.13 -0.47
C THR A 165 -26.08 3.76 0.18
N THR A 166 -24.99 2.99 0.14
CA THR A 166 -24.96 1.60 0.63
C THR A 166 -24.38 1.48 2.04
N GLY A 167 -23.59 2.45 2.49
CA GLY A 167 -22.83 2.36 3.74
C GLY A 167 -21.59 1.47 3.64
N ALA A 168 -21.30 0.86 2.48
CA ALA A 168 -20.13 0.03 2.28
C ALA A 168 -18.83 0.86 2.26
N ILE A 169 -17.74 0.30 2.78
CA ILE A 169 -16.41 0.87 2.64
C ILE A 169 -15.86 0.46 1.27
N GLU A 170 -15.50 1.44 0.44
CA GLU A 170 -14.91 1.25 -0.87
C GLU A 170 -13.43 1.60 -0.83
N LEU A 171 -12.60 0.71 -1.39
CA LEU A 171 -11.17 0.94 -1.57
C LEU A 171 -10.91 1.47 -2.99
N ASN A 172 -10.05 2.48 -3.11
CA ASN A 172 -9.65 3.03 -4.42
C ASN A 172 -8.72 2.10 -5.22
N VAL A 173 -8.10 1.12 -4.55
CA VAL A 173 -7.16 0.17 -5.13
C VAL A 173 -7.47 -1.23 -4.60
N ALA A 174 -7.29 -2.23 -5.44
CA ALA A 174 -7.38 -3.62 -5.01
C ALA A 174 -6.23 -3.95 -4.04
N PRO A 175 -6.48 -4.65 -2.94
CA PRO A 175 -5.42 -5.10 -2.06
C PRO A 175 -4.60 -6.21 -2.72
N ALA A 176 -3.30 -6.21 -2.44
CA ALA A 176 -2.38 -7.23 -2.92
C ALA A 176 -2.63 -8.59 -2.27
N LYS A 177 -2.99 -8.57 -0.98
CA LYS A 177 -3.35 -9.76 -0.20
C LYS A 177 -4.49 -9.43 0.77
N VAL A 178 -5.30 -10.44 1.07
CA VAL A 178 -6.29 -10.39 2.14
C VAL A 178 -5.90 -11.48 3.14
N PHE A 179 -5.73 -11.10 4.41
CA PHE A 179 -5.42 -12.01 5.50
C PHE A 179 -6.66 -12.23 6.36
N LYS A 180 -6.99 -13.50 6.61
CA LYS A 180 -8.00 -13.92 7.57
C LYS A 180 -7.36 -14.31 8.90
N ALA A 181 -8.18 -14.57 9.91
CA ALA A 181 -7.71 -14.99 11.22
C ALA A 181 -6.82 -16.26 11.11
N GLY A 182 -5.60 -16.18 11.65
CA GLY A 182 -4.62 -17.28 11.59
C GLY A 182 -3.79 -17.33 10.30
N GLU A 183 -4.04 -16.43 9.34
CA GLU A 183 -3.24 -16.26 8.13
C GLU A 183 -2.24 -15.10 8.31
N GLY A 184 -1.00 -15.30 7.88
CA GLY A 184 0.04 -14.26 7.91
C GLY A 184 0.63 -14.00 9.30
N THR A 185 1.32 -12.87 9.44
CA THR A 185 2.05 -12.48 10.66
C THR A 185 1.35 -11.39 11.47
N TRP A 186 0.27 -10.82 10.94
CA TRP A 186 -0.47 -9.75 11.59
C TRP A 186 -1.49 -10.30 12.57
N LEU A 187 -1.51 -9.72 13.77
CA LEU A 187 -2.53 -10.06 14.77
C LEU A 187 -3.85 -9.42 14.35
N LEU A 188 -4.84 -10.24 13.98
CA LEU A 188 -6.21 -9.80 13.74
C LEU A 188 -7.03 -9.90 15.03
N PRO A 189 -7.23 -8.79 15.77
CA PRO A 189 -8.08 -8.83 16.95
C PRO A 189 -9.55 -9.01 16.55
N THR A 190 -10.40 -9.43 17.49
CA THR A 190 -11.85 -9.54 17.28
C THR A 190 -12.55 -8.25 17.70
N LEU A 191 -12.13 -7.11 17.14
CA LEU A 191 -12.79 -5.82 17.39
C LEU A 191 -14.03 -5.68 16.52
N SER A 192 -15.12 -5.17 17.08
CA SER A 192 -16.28 -4.67 16.33
C SER A 192 -16.06 -3.23 15.85
N GLN A 193 -16.82 -2.80 14.84
CA GLN A 193 -16.76 -1.40 14.37
C GLN A 193 -17.03 -0.40 15.49
N ALA A 194 -18.01 -0.67 16.37
CA ALA A 194 -18.31 0.21 17.50
C ALA A 194 -17.12 0.36 18.46
N GLN A 195 -16.34 -0.70 18.68
CA GLN A 195 -15.14 -0.62 19.50
C GLN A 195 -14.03 0.19 18.82
N ILE A 196 -13.89 0.09 17.49
CA ILE A 196 -12.95 0.90 16.70
C ILE A 196 -13.35 2.38 16.75
N ASP A 197 -14.63 2.68 16.60
CA ASP A 197 -15.17 4.05 16.61
C ASP A 197 -14.88 4.77 17.94
N THR A 198 -14.73 4.02 19.04
CA THR A 198 -14.38 4.56 20.37
C THR A 198 -12.87 4.66 20.65
N GLN A 199 -12.02 4.14 19.77
CA GLN A 199 -10.57 4.21 19.97
C GLN A 199 -10.09 5.65 19.85
N VAL A 200 -9.14 6.00 20.72
CA VAL A 200 -8.39 7.25 20.57
C VAL A 200 -7.49 7.09 19.34
N PRO A 201 -7.59 7.97 18.33
CA PRO A 201 -6.70 7.90 17.18
C PRO A 201 -5.24 7.98 17.62
N SER A 202 -4.38 7.20 16.98
CA SER A 202 -2.95 7.14 17.26
C SER A 202 -2.29 8.44 16.78
N PRO A 203 -1.94 9.39 17.67
CA PRO A 203 -1.42 10.70 17.27
C PRO A 203 -0.11 10.59 16.48
N GLU A 204 0.70 9.57 16.76
CA GLU A 204 1.96 9.33 16.08
C GLU A 204 1.82 9.02 14.58
N LEU A 205 0.62 8.70 14.09
CA LEU A 205 0.37 8.41 12.67
C LEU A 205 0.08 9.65 11.82
N ILE A 206 -0.17 10.83 12.40
CA ILE A 206 -0.89 11.93 11.72
C ILE A 206 -0.09 13.25 11.73
N ASP A 207 1.22 13.19 11.99
CA ASP A 207 2.07 14.39 12.21
C ASP A 207 2.02 15.41 11.05
#